data_AF-A0A832TIL2-F1
#
_entry.id   AF-A0A832TIL2-F1
#
_cell.length_a   1.000
_cell.length_b   1.000
_cell.length_c   1.000
_cell.angle_alpha   90.00
_cell.angle_beta   90.00
_cell.angle_gamma   90.00
#
_symmetry.space_group_name_H-M   'P 1'
#
loop_
_entity.id
_entity.type
_entity.pdbx_description
1 polymer ?
#
loop_
_entity_poly.entity_id
_entity_poly.type
_entity_poly.pdbx_seq_one_letter_code
_entity_poly.pdbx_strand_id
1 'polypeptide(L)' 'MEEVTLIPKKEIDIKVEADVITPDSFAGKSAEEIGNLAVWQGPKTYPLSEFFEVTGNAGSSAAETSIRIKG' A
#
# COMPACT_ATOMS: atom_id res chain seq x y z
N MET A 1 -14.01 -10.81 3.22
CA MET A 1 -13.42 -9.49 3.53
C MET A 1 -12.09 -9.71 4.22
N GLU A 2 -11.02 -9.39 3.52
CA GLU A 2 -9.66 -9.40 4.02
C GLU A 2 -9.24 -7.96 4.34
N GLU A 3 -8.36 -7.78 5.33
CA GLU A 3 -7.87 -6.47 5.76
C GLU A 3 -6.36 -6.37 5.49
N VAL A 4 -5.98 -5.33 4.75
CA VAL A 4 -4.59 -4.92 4.54
C VAL A 4 -4.30 -3.75 5.46
N THR A 5 -3.37 -3.93 6.38
CA THR A 5 -2.90 -2.88 7.28
C THR A 5 -1.59 -2.28 6.75
N LEU A 6 -1.57 -0.96 6.62
CA LEU A 6 -0.44 -0.14 6.20
C LEU A 6 0.10 0.65 7.39
N ILE A 7 1.37 0.45 7.75
CA ILE A 7 2.03 1.13 8.88
C ILE A 7 3.19 1.97 8.34
N PRO A 8 3.19 3.31 8.48
CA PRO A 8 4.30 4.12 7.99
C PRO A 8 5.57 3.81 8.79
N LYS A 9 6.64 3.45 8.09
CA LYS A 9 7.94 3.07 8.67
C LYS A 9 8.88 4.26 8.88
N LYS A 10 8.71 5.33 8.10
CA LYS A 10 9.70 6.40 7.96
C LYS A 10 9.05 7.77 8.08
N GLU A 11 9.80 8.74 8.60
CA GLU A 11 9.45 10.15 8.46
C GLU A 11 9.51 10.50 6.96
N ILE A 12 8.33 10.71 6.38
CA ILE A 12 8.18 11.11 5.00
C ILE A 12 8.56 12.60 4.91
N ASP A 13 9.85 12.85 4.66
CA ASP A 13 10.40 14.20 4.54
C ASP A 13 9.84 14.94 3.31
N ILE A 14 9.67 14.21 2.21
CA ILE A 14 9.06 14.68 0.96
C ILE A 14 7.74 13.94 0.76
N LYS A 15 6.65 14.67 0.50
CA LYS A 15 5.32 14.12 0.22
C LYS A 15 5.39 12.95 -0.76
N VAL A 16 4.79 11.84 -0.38
CA VAL A 16 4.67 10.64 -1.20
C VAL A 16 3.28 10.63 -1.82
N GLU A 17 3.23 10.48 -3.13
CA GLU A 17 2.02 10.28 -3.91
C GLU A 17 1.82 8.77 -4.11
N ALA A 18 0.81 8.24 -3.44
CA ALA A 18 0.53 6.81 -3.39
C ALA A 18 -0.87 6.51 -3.95
N ASP A 19 -1.11 6.90 -5.21
CA ASP A 19 -2.38 6.63 -5.93
C ASP A 19 -2.72 5.14 -6.04
N VAL A 20 -1.71 4.28 -5.86
CA VAL A 20 -1.84 2.82 -5.83
C VAL A 20 -2.53 2.30 -4.56
N ILE A 21 -2.72 3.12 -3.51
CA ILE A 21 -3.43 2.73 -2.28
C ILE A 21 -4.96 2.79 -2.54
N THR A 22 -5.44 1.83 -3.32
CA THR A 22 -6.86 1.65 -3.61
C THR A 22 -7.25 0.18 -3.46
N PRO A 23 -8.49 -0.13 -3.01
CA PRO A 23 -8.94 -1.52 -2.91
C PRO A 23 -8.86 -2.26 -4.24
N ASP A 24 -9.10 -1.56 -5.35
CA ASP A 24 -8.96 -2.08 -6.71
C ASP A 24 -7.51 -2.45 -7.06
N SER A 25 -6.55 -1.61 -6.70
CA SER A 25 -5.13 -1.90 -6.97
C SER A 25 -4.59 -3.02 -6.09
N PHE A 26 -5.18 -3.24 -4.92
CA PHE A 26 -4.77 -4.26 -3.97
C PHE A 26 -5.49 -5.59 -4.20
N ALA A 27 -6.71 -5.57 -4.74
CA ALA A 27 -7.52 -6.76 -4.98
C ALA A 27 -6.75 -7.86 -5.74
N GLY A 28 -6.75 -9.06 -5.18
CA GLY A 28 -6.05 -10.22 -5.74
C GLY A 28 -4.52 -10.18 -5.62
N LYS A 29 -3.94 -9.20 -4.91
CA LYS A 29 -2.50 -9.12 -4.62
C LYS A 29 -2.18 -9.53 -3.19
N SER A 30 -1.01 -10.13 -3.01
CA SER A 30 -0.44 -10.41 -1.69
C SER A 30 0.20 -9.16 -1.08
N ALA A 31 0.42 -9.13 0.25
CA ALA A 31 1.14 -8.02 0.91
C ALA A 31 2.49 -7.69 0.26
N GLU A 32 3.23 -8.71 -0.19
CA GLU A 32 4.52 -8.53 -0.87
C GLU A 32 4.36 -7.83 -2.23
N GLU A 33 3.32 -8.18 -3.00
CA GLU A 33 3.03 -7.52 -4.27
C GLU A 33 2.53 -6.09 -4.07
N ILE A 34 1.71 -5.87 -3.05
CA ILE A 34 1.25 -4.54 -2.65
C ILE A 34 2.44 -3.68 -2.22
N GLY A 35 3.38 -4.24 -1.46
CA GLY A 35 4.62 -3.58 -1.07
C GLY A 35 5.50 -3.20 -2.26
N ASN A 36 5.45 -3.96 -3.35
CA ASN A 36 6.18 -3.66 -4.59
C ASN A 36 5.48 -2.64 -5.49
N LEU A 37 4.29 -2.14 -5.13
CA LEU A 37 3.62 -1.11 -5.91
C LEU A 37 4.44 0.18 -5.90
N ALA A 38 4.68 0.74 -7.09
CA ALA A 38 5.43 1.97 -7.23
C ALA A 38 4.60 3.16 -6.74
N VAL A 39 5.15 3.87 -5.77
CA VAL A 39 4.69 5.20 -5.32
C VAL A 39 5.65 6.26 -5.80
N TRP A 40 5.16 7.48 -5.93
CA TRP A 40 5.96 8.61 -6.37
C TRP A 40 6.43 9.42 -5.17
N GLN A 41 7.69 9.78 -5.15
CA GLN A 41 8.26 10.76 -4.22
C GLN A 41 9.00 11.81 -5.04
N GLY A 42 8.29 12.90 -5.33
CA GLY A 42 8.77 13.91 -6.28
C GLY A 42 9.01 13.29 -7.66
N PRO A 43 10.21 13.41 -8.27
CA PRO A 43 10.49 12.90 -9.61
C PRO A 43 10.86 11.40 -9.65
N LYS A 44 10.96 10.73 -8.49
CA LYS A 44 11.41 9.34 -8.39
C LYS A 44 10.28 8.43 -7.94
N THR A 45 10.28 7.21 -8.44
CA THR A 45 9.40 6.14 -7.98
C THR A 45 10.13 5.21 -7.04
N TYR A 46 9.45 4.80 -5.98
CA TYR A 46 9.93 3.88 -4.97
C TYR A 46 8.84 2.85 -4.67
N PRO A 47 9.19 1.64 -4.21
CA PRO A 47 8.19 0.67 -3.79
C PRO A 47 7.49 1.16 -2.50
N LEU A 48 6.19 0.88 -2.39
CA LEU A 48 5.37 1.24 -1.23
C LEU A 48 5.96 0.69 0.07
N SER A 49 6.62 -0.47 0.02
CA SER A 49 7.31 -1.12 1.14
C SER A 49 8.45 -0.30 1.77
N GLU A 50 9.02 0.67 1.05
CA GLU A 50 10.05 1.58 1.57
C GLU A 50 9.48 2.61 2.55
N PHE A 51 8.19 2.94 2.41
CA PHE A 51 7.51 3.93 3.25
C PHE A 51 6.50 3.32 4.20
N PHE A 52 5.82 2.25 3.78
CA PHE A 52 4.75 1.59 4.54
C PHE A 52 5.05 0.09 4.71
N GLU A 53 4.94 -0.41 5.92
CA GLU A 53 4.83 -1.83 6.19
C GLU A 53 3.45 -2.32 5.78
N VAL A 54 3.40 -3.24 4.84
CA VAL A 54 2.15 -3.90 4.41
C VAL A 54 2.02 -5.20 5.17
N THR A 55 0.90 -5.36 5.89
CA THR A 55 0.58 -6.57 6.64
C THR A 55 -0.85 -7.00 6.34
N GLY A 56 -1.10 -8.31 6.33
CA GLY A 56 -2.37 -8.88 5.91
C GLY A 56 -2.43 -9.17 4.41
N ASN A 57 -3.60 -9.57 3.93
CA ASN A 57 -3.82 -9.96 2.53
C ASN A 57 -4.97 -9.15 1.96
N ALA A 58 -4.96 -8.91 0.65
CA ALA A 58 -6.11 -8.34 -0.02
C ALA A 58 -7.11 -9.43 -0.40
N GLY A 59 -8.38 -9.07 -0.45
CA GLY A 59 -9.43 -9.96 -0.92
C GLY A 59 -9.29 -10.21 -2.41
N SER A 60 -9.99 -11.23 -2.92
CA SER A 60 -10.00 -11.53 -4.36
C SER A 60 -10.65 -10.42 -5.21
N SER A 61 -11.35 -9.47 -4.58
CA SER A 61 -11.98 -8.32 -5.24
C SER A 61 -11.87 -7.05 -4.39
N ALA A 62 -12.05 -5.89 -5.03
CA ALA A 62 -12.05 -4.59 -4.36
C ALA A 62 -13.11 -4.50 -3.25
N ALA A 63 -14.29 -5.10 -3.47
CA ALA A 63 -15.37 -5.14 -2.49
C ALA A 63 -15.04 -5.98 -1.25
N GLU A 64 -14.09 -6.91 -1.36
CA GLU A 64 -13.63 -7.75 -0.26
C GLU A 64 -12.31 -7.28 0.35
N THR A 65 -11.78 -6.14 -0.09
CA THR A 65 -10.49 -5.62 0.36
C THR A 65 -10.71 -4.39 1.24
N SER A 66 -10.34 -4.49 2.51
CA SER A 66 -10.34 -3.37 3.46
C SER A 66 -8.92 -2.84 3.62
N ILE A 67 -8.71 -1.53 3.48
CA ILE A 67 -7.41 -0.90 3.68
C ILE A 67 -7.44 -0.10 4.98
N ARG A 68 -6.49 -0.39 5.87
CA ARG A 68 -6.37 0.26 7.16
C ARG A 68 -4.99 0.89 7.32
N ILE A 69 -4.93 2.21 7.36
CA ILE A 69 -3.69 2.93 7.62
C ILE A 69 -3.59 3.16 9.13
N LYS A 70 -2.54 2.63 9.76
CA LYS A 70 -2.21 2.84 11.17
C LYS A 70 -0.97 3.73 11.24
N GLY A 71 -1.14 5.02 11.47
CA GLY A 71 -0.07 6.01 11.61
C GLY A 71 -0.22 6.83 12.89
#